data_AF-A0A7Y6ZTV0-F1
#
_entry.id   AF-A0A7Y6ZTV0-F1
#
_cell.length_a   1.000
_cell.length_b   1.000
_cell.length_c   1.000
_cell.angle_alpha   90.00
_cell.angle_beta   90.00
_cell.angle_gamma   90.00
#
_symmetry.space_group_name_H-M   'P 1'
#
loop_
_entity.id
_entity.type
_entity.pdbx_description
1 polymer ?
#
loop_
_entity_poly.entity_id
_entity_poly.type
_entity_poly.pdbx_seq_one_letter_code
_entity_poly.pdbx_strand_id
1 'polypeptide(L)'
;MSDFHEPASGTSIGQHYSRIVAAEVVSKNNEELQRLLSSLVADELIVQAAIYTPAGERIGLQGDTRNIPILVRNTPQLQISMVEIYHQGDLVGYLQWLTRPNTD
;
A
#
# COMPACT_ATOMS: atom_id res chain seq x y z
N MET A 1 12.00 10.54 28.81
CA MET A 1 12.52 11.06 27.54
C MET A 1 12.04 10.09 26.48
N SER A 2 11.04 10.49 25.71
CA SER A 2 10.51 9.66 24.61
C SER A 2 11.28 10.01 23.37
N ASP A 3 12.05 9.06 22.85
CA ASP A 3 12.69 9.17 21.54
C ASP A 3 11.59 9.18 20.48
N PHE A 4 11.18 10.38 20.07
CA PHE A 4 10.48 10.58 18.82
C PHE A 4 11.47 10.29 17.70
N HIS A 5 11.35 9.10 17.11
CA HIS A 5 11.98 8.82 15.83
C HIS A 5 11.39 9.80 14.81
N GLU A 6 12.15 10.84 14.49
CA GLU A 6 11.88 11.75 13.38
C GLU A 6 11.77 10.90 12.11
N PRO A 7 10.64 10.93 11.36
CA PRO A 7 10.59 10.24 10.09
C PRO A 7 11.57 10.93 9.13
N ALA A 8 12.53 10.15 8.62
CA ALA A 8 13.50 10.57 7.62
C ALA A 8 12.81 11.35 6.49
N SER A 9 13.42 12.48 6.12
CA SER A 9 12.89 13.55 5.27
C SER A 9 12.81 13.21 3.77
N GLY A 10 12.36 11.99 3.46
CA GLY A 10 11.82 11.58 2.17
C GLY A 10 10.43 11.01 2.43
N THR A 11 9.39 11.54 1.77
CA THR A 11 8.03 10.97 1.90
C THR A 11 8.09 9.46 1.67
N SER A 12 7.69 8.69 2.68
CA SER A 12 7.71 7.23 2.60
C SER A 12 6.92 6.77 1.38
N ILE A 13 7.31 5.65 0.76
CA ILE A 13 6.66 5.13 -0.45
C ILE A 13 5.13 5.07 -0.31
N GLY A 14 4.63 4.70 0.87
CA GLY A 14 3.21 4.73 1.19
C GLY A 14 2.58 6.12 1.06
N GLN A 15 3.21 7.17 1.57
CA GLN A 15 2.72 8.55 1.46
C GLN A 15 2.77 9.07 0.02
N HIS A 16 3.77 8.65 -0.77
CA HIS A 16 3.83 9.00 -2.18
C HIS A 16 2.66 8.36 -2.94
N TYR A 17 2.49 7.04 -2.81
CA TYR A 17 1.45 6.32 -3.53
C TYR A 17 0.05 6.67 -3.05
N SER A 18 -0.17 6.94 -1.76
CA SER A 18 -1.50 7.33 -1.26
C SER A 18 -1.99 8.65 -1.87
N ARG A 19 -1.09 9.59 -2.18
CA ARG A 19 -1.47 10.85 -2.84
C ARG A 19 -1.85 10.65 -4.31
N ILE A 20 -1.06 9.88 -5.06
CA ILE A 20 -1.29 9.73 -6.50
C ILE A 20 -2.50 8.85 -6.82
N VAL A 21 -2.83 7.87 -5.95
CA VAL A 21 -4.01 7.03 -6.15
C VAL A 21 -5.33 7.71 -5.73
N ALA A 22 -5.27 8.80 -4.93
CA ALA A 22 -6.46 9.39 -4.32
C ALA A 22 -7.52 9.82 -5.34
N ALA A 23 -7.11 10.46 -6.43
CA ALA A 23 -8.04 10.87 -7.50
C ALA A 23 -8.67 9.66 -8.19
N GLU A 24 -7.90 8.61 -8.41
CA GLU A 24 -8.32 7.40 -9.11
C GLU A 24 -9.26 6.52 -8.28
N VAL A 25 -9.10 6.54 -6.95
CA VAL A 25 -10.05 5.91 -6.02
C VAL A 25 -11.43 6.57 -6.10
N VAL A 26 -11.47 7.91 -6.10
CA VAL A 26 -12.73 8.66 -6.17
C VAL A 26 -13.40 8.52 -7.53
N SER A 27 -12.62 8.58 -8.62
CA SER A 27 -13.11 8.44 -9.99
C SER A 27 -13.44 6.98 -10.37
N LYS A 28 -13.09 6.01 -9.51
CA LYS A 28 -13.21 4.56 -9.75
C LYS A 28 -12.48 4.13 -11.03
N ASN A 29 -11.35 4.77 -11.31
CA ASN A 29 -10.52 4.46 -12.47
C ASN A 29 -9.66 3.22 -12.22
N ASN A 30 -10.30 2.06 -12.36
CA ASN A 30 -9.68 0.77 -12.05
C ASN A 30 -8.42 0.51 -12.89
N GLU A 31 -8.38 0.93 -14.16
CA GLU A 31 -7.21 0.71 -15.03
C GLU A 31 -5.99 1.44 -14.47
N GLU A 32 -6.15 2.71 -14.11
CA GLU A 32 -5.07 3.52 -13.57
C GLU A 32 -4.65 3.05 -12.17
N LEU A 33 -5.60 2.66 -11.32
CA LEU A 33 -5.29 2.04 -10.02
C LEU A 33 -4.42 0.79 -10.18
N GLN A 34 -4.74 -0.07 -11.15
CA GLN A 34 -3.95 -1.26 -11.44
C GLN A 34 -2.55 -0.88 -11.94
N ARG A 35 -2.42 0.10 -12.84
CA ARG A 35 -1.13 0.59 -13.34
C ARG A 35 -0.24 1.15 -12.22
N LEU A 36 -0.82 1.95 -11.33
CA LEU A 36 -0.11 2.53 -10.18
C LEU A 36 0.32 1.44 -9.20
N LEU A 37 -0.56 0.49 -8.89
CA LEU A 37 -0.22 -0.65 -8.03
C LEU A 37 0.85 -1.55 -8.67
N SER A 38 0.82 -1.76 -9.99
CA SER A 38 1.87 -2.50 -10.72
C SER A 38 3.21 -1.79 -10.60
N SER A 39 3.21 -0.46 -10.64
CA SER A 39 4.43 0.35 -10.44
C SER A 39 4.96 0.23 -9.02
N LEU A 40 4.08 0.15 -8.01
CA LEU A 40 4.47 -0.04 -6.61
C LEU A 40 5.11 -1.42 -6.39
N VAL A 41 4.53 -2.48 -6.94
CA VAL A 41 5.09 -3.85 -6.80
C VAL A 41 6.28 -4.13 -7.73
N ALA A 42 6.70 -3.15 -8.54
CA ALA A 42 7.94 -3.26 -9.31
C ALA A 42 9.19 -3.08 -8.43
N ASP A 43 9.03 -2.53 -7.21
CA ASP A 43 10.05 -2.61 -6.17
C ASP A 43 10.20 -4.06 -5.69
N GLU A 44 11.40 -4.62 -5.79
CA GLU A 44 11.68 -6.04 -5.51
C GLU A 44 11.36 -6.45 -4.06
N LEU A 45 11.33 -5.49 -3.13
CA LEU A 45 10.97 -5.74 -1.75
C LEU A 45 9.46 -5.85 -1.56
N ILE A 46 8.64 -5.29 -2.46
CA ILE A 46 7.18 -5.31 -2.35
C ILE A 46 6.61 -6.56 -3.01
N VAL A 47 5.91 -7.37 -2.23
CA VAL A 47 5.35 -8.66 -2.66
C VAL A 47 3.92 -8.53 -3.16
N GLN A 48 3.15 -7.63 -2.54
CA GLN A 48 1.74 -7.43 -2.83
C GLN A 48 1.37 -6.00 -2.44
N ALA A 49 0.52 -5.36 -3.25
CA ALA A 49 -0.11 -4.09 -2.89
C ALA A 49 -1.61 -4.15 -3.21
N ALA A 50 -2.42 -3.53 -2.35
CA ALA A 50 -3.86 -3.53 -2.46
C ALA A 50 -4.45 -2.19 -2.02
N ILE A 51 -5.59 -1.84 -2.59
CA ILE A 51 -6.39 -0.67 -2.19
C ILE A 51 -7.75 -1.14 -1.71
N TYR A 52 -8.18 -0.57 -0.59
CA TYR A 52 -9.46 -0.84 0.04
C TYR A 52 -10.29 0.43 0.17
N THR A 53 -11.60 0.32 0.04
CA THR A 53 -12.55 1.39 0.41
C THR A 53 -12.56 1.59 1.93
N PRO A 54 -13.15 2.69 2.43
CA PRO A 54 -13.33 2.90 3.88
C PRO A 54 -14.16 1.79 4.54
N ALA A 55 -15.03 1.12 3.79
CA ALA A 55 -15.82 -0.01 4.25
C ALA A 55 -15.05 -1.35 4.24
N GLY A 56 -13.80 -1.36 3.77
CA GLY A 56 -12.96 -2.55 3.70
C GLY A 56 -13.12 -3.39 2.43
N GLU A 57 -13.82 -2.88 1.41
CA GLU A 57 -13.94 -3.56 0.12
C GLU A 57 -12.66 -3.39 -0.68
N ARG A 58 -12.08 -4.47 -1.18
CA ARG A 58 -10.86 -4.40 -2.01
C ARG A 58 -11.21 -3.96 -3.43
N ILE A 59 -10.64 -2.84 -3.86
CA ILE A 59 -10.86 -2.25 -5.20
C ILE A 59 -9.62 -2.35 -6.12
N GLY A 60 -8.47 -2.72 -5.58
CA GLY A 60 -7.25 -2.97 -6.37
C GLY A 60 -6.34 -4.00 -5.70
N LEU A 61 -5.59 -4.77 -6.51
CA LEU A 61 -4.61 -5.75 -6.06
C LEU A 61 -3.57 -5.99 -7.15
N GLN A 62 -2.29 -5.92 -6.80
CA GLN A 62 -1.15 -6.29 -7.65
C GLN A 62 -0.10 -7.06 -6.85
N GLY A 63 0.78 -7.77 -7.58
CA GLY A 63 1.79 -8.65 -7.00
C GLY A 63 1.26 -10.07 -6.78
N ASP A 64 1.72 -10.72 -5.71
CA ASP A 64 1.22 -12.03 -5.32
C ASP A 64 -0.27 -11.95 -4.97
N THR A 65 -1.11 -12.80 -5.55
CA THR A 65 -2.58 -12.72 -5.40
C THR A 65 -3.13 -13.59 -4.28
N ARG A 66 -2.27 -14.35 -3.59
CA ARG A 66 -2.67 -15.18 -2.45
C ARG A 66 -3.12 -14.30 -1.27
N ASN A 67 -4.01 -14.84 -0.44
CA ASN A 67 -4.46 -14.14 0.76
C ASN A 67 -3.30 -13.98 1.75
N ILE A 68 -3.32 -12.87 2.51
CA ILE A 68 -2.28 -12.54 3.51
C ILE A 68 -1.92 -13.70 4.45
N PRO A 69 -2.87 -14.48 5.01
CA PRO A 69 -2.51 -15.61 5.88
C PRO A 69 -1.65 -16.68 5.17
N ILE A 70 -1.85 -16.89 3.87
CA ILE A 70 -1.03 -17.83 3.07
C ILE A 70 0.36 -17.24 2.85
N LEU A 71 0.44 -15.93 2.56
CA LEU A 71 1.70 -15.22 2.37
C LEU A 71 2.55 -15.24 3.64
N VAL A 72 1.96 -14.86 4.77
CA VAL A 72 2.64 -14.85 6.07
C VAL A 72 3.04 -16.26 6.49
N ARG A 73 2.22 -17.29 6.23
CA ARG A 73 2.61 -18.68 6.51
C ARG A 73 3.86 -19.11 5.73
N ASN A 74 4.00 -18.69 4.47
CA ASN A 74 5.12 -19.06 3.62
C ASN A 74 6.35 -18.16 3.83
N THR A 75 6.14 -16.92 4.27
CA THR A 75 7.19 -15.94 4.55
C THR A 75 6.81 -15.17 5.81
N PRO A 76 7.10 -15.72 7.00
CA PRO A 76 6.62 -15.19 8.29
C PRO A 76 7.20 -13.83 8.65
N GLN A 77 8.25 -13.40 7.95
CA GLN A 77 8.92 -12.12 8.18
C GLN A 77 8.35 -10.98 7.32
N LEU A 78 7.29 -11.22 6.53
CA LEU A 78 6.64 -10.16 5.75
C LEU A 78 6.13 -9.05 6.67
N GLN A 79 6.45 -7.81 6.33
CA GLN A 79 5.92 -6.64 7.01
C GLN A 79 4.69 -6.14 6.28
N ILE A 80 3.59 -5.98 6.99
CA ILE A 80 2.35 -5.41 6.47
C ILE A 80 2.35 -3.93 6.82
N SER A 81 2.28 -3.08 5.81
CA SER A 81 2.15 -1.63 5.96
C SER A 81 0.82 -1.16 5.38
N MET A 82 0.26 -0.12 5.99
CA MET A 82 -1.01 0.46 5.59
C MET A 82 -1.01 1.96 5.84
N VAL A 83 -1.57 2.72 4.90
CA VAL A 83 -1.77 4.16 5.05
C VAL A 83 -3.15 4.56 4.55
N GLU A 84 -3.67 5.63 5.13
CA GLU A 84 -4.91 6.27 4.71
C GLU A 84 -4.73 7.00 3.38
N ILE A 85 -5.78 6.99 2.57
CA ILE A 85 -5.88 7.73 1.30
C ILE A 85 -6.91 8.84 1.53
N TYR A 86 -6.46 10.09 1.42
CA TYR A 86 -7.32 11.27 1.53
C TYR A 86 -7.48 11.97 0.19
N HIS A 87 -8.71 12.38 -0.14
CA HIS A 87 -9.00 13.24 -1.29
C HIS A 87 -9.83 14.44 -0.82
N GLN A 88 -9.33 15.66 -1.06
CA GLN A 88 -9.99 16.90 -0.61
C GLN A 88 -10.33 16.97 0.90
N GLY A 89 -9.59 16.23 1.73
CA GLY A 89 -9.79 16.17 3.18
C GLY A 89 -10.64 14.98 3.65
N ASP A 90 -11.33 14.29 2.75
CA ASP A 90 -12.14 13.11 3.08
C ASP A 90 -11.31 11.83 2.95
N LEU A 91 -11.53 10.90 3.89
CA LEU A 91 -10.96 9.55 3.81
C LEU A 91 -11.69 8.77 2.71
N VAL A 92 -10.97 8.42 1.65
CA VAL A 92 -11.53 7.71 0.49
C VAL A 92 -11.06 6.26 0.36
N GLY A 93 -10.11 5.83 1.18
CA GLY A 93 -9.68 4.45 1.24
C GLY A 93 -8.37 4.24 1.99
N TYR A 94 -7.80 3.06 1.80
CA TYR A 94 -6.53 2.67 2.39
C TYR A 94 -5.64 1.98 1.35
N LEU A 95 -4.35 2.33 1.33
CA LEU A 95 -3.33 1.63 0.58
C LEU A 95 -2.60 0.69 1.54
N GLN A 96 -2.56 -0.60 1.20
CA GLN A 96 -1.86 -1.63 1.94
C GLN A 96 -0.79 -2.26 1.05
N TRP A 97 0.38 -2.56 1.60
CA TRP A 97 1.41 -3.33 0.89
C TRP A 97 2.18 -4.26 1.84
N LEU A 98 2.69 -5.36 1.29
CA LEU A 98 3.53 -6.33 1.99
C LEU A 98 4.95 -6.19 1.49
N THR A 99 5.90 -6.06 2.41
CA THR A 99 7.34 -6.00 2.11
C THR A 99 8.05 -7.22 2.65
N ARG A 100 9.01 -7.74 1.89
CA ARG A 100 10.04 -8.64 2.43
C ARG A 100 10.94 -7.83 3.37
N PRO A 101 11.42 -8.41 4.47
CA PRO A 101 12.45 -7.76 5.25
C PRO A 101 13.68 -7.58 4.34
N ASN A 102 14.28 -6.39 4.38
CA ASN A 102 15.55 -6.18 3.71
C ASN A 102 16.62 -6.97 4.48
N THR A 103 16.98 -8.15 3.98
CA THR A 103 18.10 -8.93 4.48
C THR A 103 19.35 -8.51 3.70
N ASP A 104 19.81 -7.29 3.96
CA ASP A 104 21.24 -6.96 3.80
C ASP A 104 21.99 -7.42 5.05
#